data_AF-A0A7V4E6E1-F1
#
_entry.id   AF-A0A7V4E6E1-F1
#
_cell.length_a   1.000
_cell.length_b   1.000
_cell.length_c   1.000
_cell.angle_alpha   90.00
_cell.angle_beta   90.00
_cell.angle_gamma   90.00
#
_symmetry.space_group_name_H-M   'P 1'
#
loop_
_entity.id
_entity.type
_entity.pdbx_description
1 polymer ?
#
loop_
_entity_poly.entity_id
_entity_poly.type
_entity_poly.pdbx_seq_one_letter_code
_entity_poly.pdbx_strand_id
1 'polypeptide(L)' 'MDATILSFLLLDGLQNGVIYGLLALSLVLVFAVTRVILVPIGELLMFAPLSLVWLLEGKLPGTLWLALALGGAWALMARG' A
#
# COMPACT_ATOMS: atom_id res chain seq x y z
N MET A 1 33.64 18.84 -29.38
CA MET A 1 33.34 17.82 -28.36
C MET A 1 34.56 16.92 -28.23
N ASP A 2 35.07 16.77 -27.03
CA ASP A 2 36.21 15.90 -26.74
C ASP A 2 35.70 14.46 -26.51
N ALA A 3 36.38 13.47 -27.10
CA ALA A 3 36.02 12.05 -26.95
C ALA A 3 35.99 11.62 -25.47
N THR A 4 36.77 12.29 -24.62
CA THR A 4 36.80 12.10 -23.17
C THR A 4 35.50 12.55 -22.50
N ILE A 5 34.91 13.68 -22.92
CA ILE A 5 33.66 14.18 -22.34
C ILE A 5 32.49 13.27 -22.77
N LEU A 6 32.52 12.81 -24.02
CA LEU A 6 31.54 11.87 -24.53
C LEU A 6 31.53 10.55 -23.74
N SER A 7 32.71 10.00 -23.43
CA SER A 7 32.82 8.75 -22.66
C SER A 7 32.33 8.92 -21.21
N PHE A 8 32.60 10.04 -20.56
CA PHE A 8 32.07 10.33 -19.22
C PHE A 8 30.54 10.43 -19.20
N LEU A 9 29.93 11.15 -20.14
CA LEU A 9 28.48 11.27 -20.22
C LEU A 9 27.79 9.92 -20.52
N LEU A 10 28.41 9.09 -21.36
CA LEU A 10 27.89 7.75 -21.64
C LEU A 10 27.92 6.84 -20.42
N LEU A 11 29.02 6.84 -19.65
CA LEU A 11 29.12 6.04 -18.43
C LEU A 11 28.15 6.54 -17.35
N ASP A 12 28.01 7.85 -17.20
CA ASP A 12 27.06 8.45 -16.25
C ASP A 12 25.61 8.06 -16.60
N GLY A 13 25.23 8.22 -17.87
CA GLY A 13 23.92 7.81 -18.37
C GLY A 13 23.67 6.31 -18.19
N LEU A 14 24.68 5.46 -18.45
CA LEU A 14 24.56 4.02 -18.29
C LEU A 14 24.42 3.62 -16.82
N GLN A 15 25.28 4.15 -15.94
CA GLN A 15 25.26 3.81 -14.52
C GLN A 15 23.95 4.24 -13.86
N ASN A 16 23.55 5.49 -14.10
CA ASN A 16 22.28 6.02 -13.58
C ASN A 16 21.06 5.28 -14.17
N GLY A 17 21.11 4.95 -15.47
CA GLY A 17 20.09 4.14 -16.14
C GLY A 17 19.97 2.74 -15.55
N VAL A 18 21.08 2.08 -15.22
CA VAL A 18 21.07 0.77 -14.55
C VAL A 18 20.48 0.86 -13.15
N ILE A 19 20.85 1.87 -12.36
CA ILE A 19 20.31 2.07 -11.01
C ILE A 19 18.79 2.24 -11.06
N TYR A 20 18.28 3.15 -11.90
CA TYR A 20 16.84 3.38 -12.02
C TYR A 20 16.10 2.21 -12.67
N GLY A 21 16.73 1.51 -13.62
CA GLY A 21 16.18 0.30 -14.22
C GLY A 21 16.00 -0.84 -13.20
N LEU A 22 17.00 -1.06 -12.34
CA LEU A 22 16.91 -2.05 -11.26
C LEU A 22 15.90 -1.65 -10.18
N LEU A 23 15.79 -0.35 -9.85
CA LEU A 23 14.74 0.15 -8.95
C LEU A 23 13.34 -0.10 -9.51
N ALA A 24 13.13 0.20 -10.79
CA ALA A 24 11.85 -0.05 -11.46
C ALA A 24 11.53 -1.56 -11.46
N LEU A 25 12.51 -2.41 -11.80
CA LEU A 25 12.35 -3.85 -11.81
C LEU A 25 12.05 -4.40 -10.41
N SER A 26 12.72 -3.89 -9.37
CA SER A 26 12.45 -4.24 -7.98
C SER A 26 11.01 -3.94 -7.58
N LEU A 27 10.51 -2.74 -7.89
CA LEU A 27 9.12 -2.36 -7.60
C LEU A 27 8.11 -3.27 -8.32
N VAL A 28 8.38 -3.60 -9.59
CA VAL A 28 7.56 -4.52 -10.38
C VAL A 28 7.57 -5.93 -9.78
N LEU A 29 8.73 -6.44 -9.35
CA LEU A 29 8.84 -7.76 -8.72
C LEU A 29 8.07 -7.82 -7.39
N VAL A 30 8.19 -6.80 -6.54
CA VAL A 30 7.43 -6.72 -5.28
C VAL A 30 5.93 -6.77 -5.58
N PHE A 31 5.46 -5.96 -6.53
CA PHE A 31 4.06 -5.99 -6.95
C PHE A 31 3.62 -7.35 -7.50
N ALA A 32 4.43 -7.95 -8.38
CA ALA A 32 4.09 -9.22 -9.02
C ALA A 32 3.97 -10.37 -8.01
N VAL A 33 4.84 -10.40 -7.00
CA VAL A 33 4.87 -11.47 -5.99
C VAL A 33 3.79 -11.31 -4.94
N THR A 34 3.52 -10.09 -4.46
CA THR A 34 2.56 -9.89 -3.36
C THR A 34 1.18 -9.45 -3.81
N ARG A 35 1.03 -8.95 -5.04
CA ARG A 35 -0.18 -8.27 -5.55
C ARG A 35 -0.72 -7.15 -4.64
N VAL A 36 0.06 -6.74 -3.63
CA VAL A 36 -0.30 -5.79 -2.58
C VAL A 36 0.81 -4.74 -2.55
N ILE A 37 0.59 -3.64 -3.26
CA ILE A 37 1.51 -2.47 -3.29
C ILE A 37 1.50 -1.74 -1.94
N LEU A 38 0.42 -1.89 -1.15
CA LEU A 38 0.19 -1.25 0.14
C LEU A 38 -0.19 -2.29 1.19
N VAL A 39 0.76 -2.63 2.07
CA VAL A 39 0.52 -3.49 3.24
C VAL A 39 -0.70 -3.03 4.07
N PRO A 40 -0.94 -1.71 4.32
CA PRO A 40 -2.11 -1.27 5.09
C PRO A 40 -3.47 -1.70 4.51
N ILE A 41 -3.57 -1.86 3.18
CA ILE A 41 -4.82 -2.28 2.52
C ILE A 41 -5.09 -3.77 2.74
N GLY A 42 -4.04 -4.59 2.75
CA GLY A 42 -4.15 -6.03 3.04
C GLY A 42 -4.59 -6.29 4.49
N GLU A 43 -4.06 -5.52 5.43
CA GLU A 43 -4.46 -5.59 6.84
C GLU A 43 -5.91 -5.17 7.04
N LEU A 44 -6.37 -4.12 6.35
CA LEU A 44 -7.77 -3.67 6.46
C LEU A 44 -8.77 -4.69 5.90
N LEU A 45 -8.39 -5.37 4.80
CA LEU A 45 -9.18 -6.44 4.18
C LEU A 45 -9.32 -7.67 5.10
N MET A 46 -8.31 -7.95 5.93
CA MET A 46 -8.31 -9.08 6.86
C MET A 46 -9.35 -8.93 7.99
N PHE A 47 -9.74 -7.70 8.37
CA PHE A 47 -10.79 -7.49 9.37
C PHE A 47 -12.17 -7.98 8.91
N ALA A 48 -12.44 -8.03 7.60
CA ALA A 48 -13.73 -8.50 7.07
C ALA A 48 -14.00 -9.99 7.42
N PRO A 49 -13.14 -10.96 7.04
CA PRO A 49 -13.35 -12.35 7.43
C PRO A 49 -13.21 -12.58 8.95
N LEU A 50 -12.33 -11.85 9.64
CA LEU A 50 -12.19 -11.98 11.11
C LEU A 50 -13.47 -11.57 11.86
N SER A 51 -14.11 -10.49 11.43
CA SER A 51 -15.40 -10.06 12.02
C SER A 51 -16.54 -11.04 11.73
N LEU A 52 -16.55 -11.66 10.54
CA LEU A 52 -17.51 -12.70 10.18
C LEU A 52 -17.34 -13.94 11.07
N VAL A 53 -16.11 -14.41 11.29
CA VAL A 53 -15.84 -15.55 12.17
C VAL A 53 -16.30 -15.26 13.60
N TRP A 54 -16.05 -14.06 14.13
CA TRP A 54 -16.50 -13.70 15.48
C TRP A 54 -18.03 -13.69 15.59
N LEU A 55 -18.72 -13.18 14.55
CA LEU A 55 -20.18 -13.19 14.48
C LEU A 55 -20.74 -14.63 14.44
N LEU A 56 -20.07 -15.53 13.72
CA LEU A 56 -20.42 -16.96 13.68
C LEU A 56 -20.19 -17.64 15.05
N GLU A 57 -19.21 -17.19 15.83
CA GLU A 57 -18.97 -17.62 17.22
C GLU A 57 -19.94 -16.99 18.24
N GLY A 58 -20.92 -16.20 17.80
CA GLY A 58 -21.87 -15.51 18.67
C GLY A 58 -21.25 -14.37 19.49
N LYS A 59 -20.02 -13.96 19.16
CA LYS A 59 -19.32 -12.83 19.78
C LYS A 59 -19.48 -11.59 18.92
N LEU A 60 -19.77 -10.47 19.55
CA LEU A 60 -19.84 -9.19 18.83
C LEU A 60 -18.42 -8.75 18.45
N PRO A 61 -18.13 -8.44 17.17
CA PRO A 61 -16.82 -7.94 16.75
C PRO A 61 -16.51 -6.63 17.47
N GLY A 62 -15.30 -6.50 18.02
CA GLY A 62 -14.87 -5.30 18.76
C GLY A 62 -14.95 -4.01 17.93
N THR A 63 -14.90 -4.14 16.60
CA THR A 63 -15.08 -3.04 15.64
C THR A 63 -16.51 -2.49 15.59
N LEU A 64 -17.52 -3.23 16.10
CA LEU A 64 -18.91 -2.79 16.13
C LEU A 64 -19.10 -1.55 17.02
N TRP A 65 -18.45 -1.52 18.19
CA TRP A 65 -18.53 -0.38 19.10
C TRP A 65 -17.91 0.89 18.48
N LEU A 66 -16.79 0.73 17.77
CA LEU A 66 -16.16 1.83 17.05
C LEU A 66 -17.04 2.32 15.88
N ALA A 67 -17.64 1.39 15.13
CA ALA A 67 -18.55 1.71 14.03
C ALA A 67 -19.80 2.47 14.52
N LEU A 68 -20.38 2.05 15.66
CA LEU A 68 -21.51 2.74 16.29
C LEU A 68 -21.13 4.12 16.81
N ALA A 69 -19.94 4.27 17.41
CA ALA A 69 -19.45 5.57 17.88
C ALA A 69 -19.22 6.55 16.72
N LEU A 70 -18.56 6.10 15.64
CA LEU A 70 -18.32 6.91 14.45
C LEU A 70 -19.61 7.23 13.69
N GLY A 71 -20.51 6.27 13.55
CA GLY A 71 -21.83 6.48 12.95
C GLY A 71 -22.69 7.44 13.77
N GLY A 72 -22.64 7.34 15.10
CA GLY A 72 -23.28 8.29 16.02
C GLY A 72 -22.70 9.70 15.89
N ALA A 73 -21.38 9.83 15.86
CA ALA A 73 -20.70 11.12 15.66
C ALA A 73 -21.06 11.74 14.30
N TRP A 74 -21.10 10.94 13.23
CA TRP A 74 -21.54 11.40 11.91
C TRP A 74 -23.00 11.86 11.92
N ALA A 75 -23.90 11.08 12.54
CA ALA A 75 -25.31 11.43 12.64
C ALA A 75 -25.55 12.71 13.47
N LEU A 76 -24.69 12.99 14.46
CA LEU A 76 -24.72 14.25 15.20
C LEU A 76 -24.22 15.43 14.35
N MET A 77 -23.16 15.23 13.58
CA MET A 77 -22.61 16.26 12.68
C MET A 77 -23.56 16.57 11.51
N ALA A 78 -24.25 15.57 10.97
CA ALA A 78 -25.20 15.73 9.87
C ALA A 78 -26.51 16.45 10.27
N ARG A 79 -26.73 16.69 11.57
CA ARG A 79 -27.92 17.38 12.11
C ARG A 79 -27.67 18.85 12.47
N GLY A 80 -26.45 19.36 12.28
CA GLY A 80 -26.08 20.78 12.43
C GLY A 80 -25.85 21.44 11.08
#